data_AF-A0A7C5GP13-F1
#
_entry.id   AF-A0A7C5GP13-F1
#
_cell.length_a   1.000
_cell.length_b   1.000
_cell.length_c   1.000
_cell.angle_alpha   90.00
_cell.angle_beta   90.00
_cell.angle_gamma   90.00
#
_symmetry.space_group_name_H-M   'P 1'
#
loop_
_entity.id
_entity.type
_entity.pdbx_description
1 polymer ?
#
loop_
_entity_poly.entity_id
_entity_poly.type
_entity_poly.pdbx_seq_one_letter_code
_entity_poly.pdbx_strand_id
1 'polypeptide(L)'
;MEILKYLGRIVIILTKFKFYYNSDILFEYKDCTITQYLIYIGKDKCYMKNEILRDEISYKYGIIDMKDIDCEDLLYHDNPSAVALSILCDFKDKDKQMVVNTILKRLRELTNGDELQYKNYLKRVNVLSDNRDLQNEVEKGVEMLAVDIEKTPFYRIGLKRGAKQ
;
A
#
# COMPACT_ATOMS: atom_id res chain seq x y z
N MET A 1 7.41 2.86 -18.13
CA MET A 1 6.93 1.90 -17.12
C MET A 1 5.41 1.83 -17.28
N GLU A 2 4.96 1.07 -18.26
CA GLU A 2 3.57 1.08 -18.70
C GLU A 2 3.28 -0.29 -19.30
N ILE A 3 2.50 -1.12 -18.62
CA ILE A 3 1.69 -2.18 -19.23
C ILE A 3 0.44 -2.35 -18.36
N LEU A 4 -0.64 -1.66 -18.73
CA LEU A 4 -2.00 -2.10 -18.46
C LEU A 4 -2.62 -2.45 -19.80
N LYS A 5 -3.02 -3.72 -19.99
CA LYS A 5 -4.38 -4.10 -20.42
C LYS A 5 -4.49 -5.60 -20.74
N TYR A 6 -5.69 -6.10 -20.42
CA TYR A 6 -6.42 -7.28 -20.89
C TYR A 6 -6.56 -8.47 -19.92
N LEU A 7 -7.81 -8.59 -19.45
CA LEU A 7 -8.60 -9.80 -19.20
C LEU A 7 -7.80 -11.04 -18.77
N GLY A 8 -7.80 -11.35 -17.47
CA GLY A 8 -7.52 -12.68 -16.95
C GLY A 8 -6.05 -13.07 -16.74
N ARG A 9 -5.06 -12.21 -17.02
CA ARG A 9 -3.62 -12.55 -16.95
C ARG A 9 -2.78 -11.80 -15.90
N ILE A 10 -3.36 -10.87 -15.14
CA ILE A 10 -2.62 -10.00 -14.21
C ILE A 10 -1.99 -10.76 -13.03
N VAL A 11 -2.52 -11.92 -12.64
CA VAL A 11 -1.97 -12.69 -11.51
C VAL A 11 -0.65 -13.38 -11.87
N ILE A 12 -0.45 -13.79 -13.13
CA ILE A 12 0.67 -14.66 -13.53
C ILE A 12 2.01 -13.92 -13.59
N ILE A 13 2.01 -12.64 -13.98
CA ILE A 13 3.27 -11.88 -14.18
C ILE A 13 3.96 -11.59 -12.84
N LEU A 14 3.20 -11.27 -11.79
CA LEU A 14 3.77 -11.03 -10.46
C LEU A 14 4.27 -12.31 -9.79
N THR A 15 3.63 -13.46 -9.99
CA THR A 15 4.11 -14.74 -9.43
C THR A 15 5.35 -15.24 -10.16
N LYS A 16 5.40 -15.10 -11.50
CA LYS A 16 6.51 -15.61 -12.30
C LYS A 16 7.84 -14.92 -11.95
N PHE A 17 7.86 -13.58 -11.86
CA PHE A 17 9.05 -12.84 -11.43
C PHE A 17 9.50 -13.19 -10.01
N LYS A 18 8.55 -13.40 -9.10
CA LYS A 18 8.86 -13.71 -7.69
C LYS A 18 9.43 -15.12 -7.50
N PHE A 19 8.98 -16.10 -8.28
CA PHE A 19 9.53 -17.46 -8.25
C PHE A 19 11.00 -17.50 -8.68
N TYR A 20 11.35 -16.83 -9.79
CA TYR A 20 12.74 -16.77 -10.26
C TYR A 20 13.68 -16.10 -9.24
N TYR A 21 13.25 -14.99 -8.66
CA TYR A 21 14.06 -14.31 -7.65
C TYR A 21 14.26 -15.18 -6.41
N ASN A 22 13.22 -15.91 -5.98
CA ASN A 22 13.32 -16.84 -4.86
C ASN A 22 14.29 -17.98 -5.15
N SER A 23 14.23 -18.57 -6.35
CA SER A 23 15.14 -19.65 -6.74
C SER A 23 16.59 -19.20 -6.77
N ASP A 24 16.86 -17.98 -7.25
CA ASP A 24 18.22 -17.44 -7.30
C ASP A 24 18.79 -17.26 -5.89
N ILE A 25 18.00 -16.72 -4.94
CA ILE A 25 18.46 -16.56 -3.55
C ILE A 25 18.66 -17.94 -2.90
N LEU A 26 17.78 -18.91 -3.13
CA LEU A 26 17.95 -20.27 -2.59
C LEU A 26 19.21 -20.95 -3.14
N PHE A 27 19.59 -20.65 -4.39
CA PHE A 27 20.79 -21.21 -5.02
C PHE A 27 22.07 -20.66 -4.38
N GLU A 28 22.10 -19.35 -4.12
CA GLU A 28 23.26 -18.65 -3.52
C GLU A 28 23.38 -18.89 -2.00
N TYR A 29 22.25 -18.91 -1.28
CA TYR A 29 22.22 -18.94 0.19
C TYR A 29 21.66 -20.25 0.74
N LYS A 30 22.42 -21.34 0.56
CA LYS A 30 22.01 -22.72 0.86
C LYS A 30 21.68 -23.01 2.33
N ASP A 31 22.27 -22.26 3.26
CA ASP A 31 22.09 -22.47 4.71
C ASP A 31 20.98 -21.58 5.31
N CYS A 32 20.26 -20.83 4.48
CA CYS A 32 19.21 -19.91 4.92
C CYS A 32 17.82 -20.46 4.63
N THR A 33 16.94 -20.39 5.63
CA THR A 33 15.51 -20.63 5.41
C THR A 33 14.87 -19.36 4.87
N ILE A 34 14.39 -19.39 3.62
CA ILE A 34 13.71 -18.25 2.99
C ILE A 34 12.21 -18.43 3.12
N THR A 35 11.55 -17.44 3.73
CA THR A 35 10.09 -17.38 3.76
C THR A 35 9.61 -16.25 2.86
N GLN A 36 8.83 -16.58 1.84
CA GLN A 36 8.25 -15.59 0.94
C GLN A 36 6.80 -15.29 1.30
N TYR A 37 6.44 -14.01 1.26
CA TYR A 37 5.07 -13.54 1.40
C TYR A 37 4.60 -12.72 0.20
N LEU A 38 3.33 -12.88 -0.16
CA LEU A 38 2.60 -11.99 -1.05
C LEU A 38 1.69 -11.13 -0.19
N ILE A 39 1.88 -9.81 -0.25
CA ILE A 39 0.97 -8.84 0.37
C ILE A 39 -0.13 -8.51 -0.65
N TYR A 40 -1.37 -8.85 -0.33
CA TYR A 40 -2.54 -8.52 -1.11
C TYR A 40 -3.17 -7.24 -0.59
N ILE A 41 -3.31 -6.26 -1.48
CA ILE A 41 -3.86 -4.94 -1.15
C ILE A 41 -5.16 -4.66 -1.91
N GLY A 42 -5.64 -5.60 -2.72
CA GLY A 42 -6.80 -5.38 -3.59
C GLY A 42 -8.08 -5.09 -2.80
N LYS A 43 -9.05 -4.48 -3.48
CA LYS A 43 -10.36 -4.14 -2.93
C LYS A 43 -11.19 -5.41 -2.70
N ASP A 44 -11.29 -6.26 -3.73
CA ASP A 44 -12.05 -7.51 -3.70
C ASP A 44 -11.40 -8.57 -2.80
N LYS A 45 -12.14 -9.63 -2.46
CA LYS A 45 -11.59 -10.75 -1.69
C LYS A 45 -10.42 -11.41 -2.44
N CYS A 46 -9.34 -11.71 -1.72
CA CYS A 46 -8.23 -12.46 -2.30
C CYS A 46 -8.63 -13.92 -2.56
N TYR A 47 -8.59 -14.34 -3.82
CA TYR A 47 -8.80 -15.75 -4.23
C TYR A 47 -7.53 -16.41 -4.76
N MET A 48 -6.38 -15.74 -4.63
CA MET A 48 -5.11 -16.30 -5.10
C MET A 48 -4.73 -17.51 -4.28
N LYS A 49 -4.31 -18.57 -4.97
CA LYS A 49 -3.70 -19.73 -4.34
C LYS A 49 -2.29 -19.34 -3.85
N ASN A 50 -1.87 -19.96 -2.76
CA ASN A 50 -0.59 -19.73 -2.10
C ASN A 50 0.46 -20.81 -2.44
N GLU A 51 0.17 -21.63 -3.45
CA GLU A 51 1.04 -22.71 -3.88
C GLU A 51 1.02 -22.88 -5.41
N ILE A 52 2.14 -23.36 -5.93
CA ILE A 52 2.31 -23.86 -7.29
C ILE A 52 2.72 -25.32 -7.17
N LEU A 53 1.84 -26.22 -7.60
CA LEU A 53 2.08 -27.65 -7.67
C LEU A 53 1.89 -28.12 -9.13
N ARG A 54 3.02 -28.40 -9.79
CA ARG A 54 3.08 -28.83 -11.20
C ARG A 54 4.31 -29.70 -11.40
N ASP A 55 4.12 -30.91 -11.91
CA ASP A 55 5.20 -31.86 -12.20
C ASP A 55 6.15 -32.02 -10.99
N GLU A 56 7.44 -31.73 -11.14
CA GLU A 56 8.45 -31.78 -10.07
C GLU A 56 8.57 -30.45 -9.28
N ILE A 57 7.75 -29.45 -9.58
CA ILE A 57 7.76 -28.15 -8.92
C ILE A 57 6.70 -28.14 -7.82
N SER A 58 7.18 -28.04 -6.58
CA SER A 58 6.38 -27.73 -5.39
C SER A 58 6.89 -26.45 -4.77
N TYR A 59 6.08 -25.39 -4.83
CA TYR A 59 6.46 -24.07 -4.33
C TYR A 59 5.31 -23.47 -3.53
N LYS A 60 5.62 -22.97 -2.32
CA LYS A 60 4.65 -22.36 -1.41
C LYS A 60 5.14 -21.00 -0.94
N TYR A 61 4.19 -20.11 -0.69
CA TYR A 61 4.44 -18.79 -0.10
C TYR A 61 3.27 -18.41 0.81
N GLY A 62 3.51 -17.53 1.77
CA GLY A 62 2.43 -16.94 2.55
C GLY A 62 1.66 -15.90 1.74
N ILE A 63 0.37 -15.76 1.99
CA ILE A 63 -0.42 -14.61 1.51
C ILE A 63 -0.89 -13.85 2.75
N ILE A 64 -0.64 -12.55 2.77
CA ILE A 64 -1.15 -11.63 3.78
C ILE A 64 -2.16 -10.73 3.05
N ASP A 65 -3.45 -10.88 3.35
CA ASP A 65 -4.44 -9.89 2.93
C ASP A 65 -4.44 -8.74 3.95
N MET A 66 -4.13 -7.53 3.49
CA MET A 66 -4.08 -6.38 4.38
C MET A 66 -5.43 -6.13 5.06
N LYS A 67 -6.56 -6.56 4.48
CA LYS A 67 -7.89 -6.43 5.08
C LYS A 67 -8.10 -7.30 6.31
N ASP A 68 -7.22 -8.27 6.57
CA ASP A 68 -7.31 -9.14 7.75
C ASP A 68 -6.43 -8.62 8.90
N ILE A 69 -5.63 -7.59 8.66
CA ILE A 69 -4.71 -7.00 9.65
C ILE A 69 -5.44 -5.91 10.42
N ASP A 70 -5.36 -5.89 11.75
CA ASP A 70 -5.88 -4.79 12.54
C ASP A 70 -5.08 -3.52 12.24
N CYS A 71 -5.76 -2.42 11.93
CA CYS A 71 -5.10 -1.15 11.65
C CYS A 71 -4.20 -0.67 12.80
N GLU A 72 -4.53 -0.99 14.06
CA GLU A 72 -3.74 -0.55 15.23
C GLU A 72 -2.32 -1.12 15.22
N ASP A 73 -2.13 -2.34 14.72
CA ASP A 73 -0.82 -3.01 14.64
C ASP A 73 0.19 -2.18 13.84
N LEU A 74 -0.29 -1.44 12.83
CA LEU A 74 0.54 -0.60 11.95
C LEU A 74 0.43 0.89 12.27
N LEU A 75 -0.72 1.36 12.74
CA LEU A 75 -1.01 2.77 13.03
C LEU A 75 -0.10 3.34 14.14
N TYR A 76 0.20 2.51 15.14
CA TYR A 76 1.00 2.90 16.29
C TYR A 76 2.47 2.49 16.20
N HIS A 77 2.90 1.91 15.07
CA HIS A 77 4.30 1.62 14.84
C HIS A 77 5.12 2.90 14.64
N ASP A 78 6.39 2.90 15.06
CA ASP A 78 7.32 4.03 14.90
C ASP A 78 7.89 4.18 13.47
N ASN A 79 7.42 3.35 12.52
CA ASN A 79 7.87 3.39 11.14
C ASN A 79 6.80 4.09 10.29
N PRO A 80 7.09 5.26 9.69
CA PRO A 80 6.09 5.98 8.90
C PRO A 80 5.59 5.20 7.68
N SER A 81 6.36 4.25 7.14
CA SER A 81 5.87 3.36 6.09
C SER A 81 4.85 2.34 6.61
N ALA A 82 5.01 1.83 7.84
CA ALA A 82 4.00 0.98 8.48
C ALA A 82 2.72 1.78 8.75
N VAL A 83 2.85 2.98 9.33
CA VAL A 83 1.71 3.88 9.56
C VAL A 83 0.98 4.20 8.26
N ALA A 84 1.70 4.49 7.17
CA ALA A 84 1.06 4.73 5.87
C ALA A 84 0.34 3.49 5.31
N LEU A 85 0.84 2.28 5.55
CA LEU A 85 0.20 1.03 5.14
C LEU A 85 -1.07 0.72 5.94
N SER A 86 -1.22 1.27 7.16
CA SER A 86 -2.42 1.06 7.98
C SER A 86 -3.71 1.52 7.31
N ILE A 87 -3.64 2.43 6.30
CA ILE A 87 -4.79 2.82 5.48
C ILE A 87 -5.45 1.63 4.74
N LEU A 88 -4.70 0.54 4.53
CA LEU A 88 -5.16 -0.67 3.86
C LEU A 88 -5.75 -1.71 4.83
N CYS A 89 -5.63 -1.49 6.13
CA CYS A 89 -5.98 -2.47 7.16
C CYS A 89 -7.48 -2.53 7.44
N ASP A 90 -7.87 -3.52 8.26
CA ASP A 90 -9.18 -3.56 8.88
C ASP A 90 -9.32 -2.47 9.94
N PHE A 91 -10.28 -1.58 9.78
CA PHE A 91 -10.56 -0.54 10.77
C PHE A 91 -11.47 -1.06 11.90
N LYS A 92 -11.93 -2.32 11.81
CA LYS A 92 -12.94 -2.89 12.69
C LYS A 92 -14.18 -1.99 12.68
N ASP A 93 -14.70 -1.65 13.85
CA ASP A 93 -15.86 -0.78 14.02
C ASP A 93 -15.48 0.70 14.21
N LYS A 94 -14.22 1.07 13.96
CA LYS A 94 -13.76 2.47 14.14
C LYS A 94 -14.27 3.37 13.01
N ASP A 95 -14.52 4.63 13.37
CA ASP A 95 -14.85 5.65 12.39
C ASP A 95 -13.70 5.88 11.39
N LYS A 96 -14.02 5.79 10.10
CA LYS A 96 -13.05 5.91 9.01
C LYS A 96 -12.32 7.25 9.05
N GLN A 97 -13.04 8.34 9.27
CA GLN A 97 -12.45 9.67 9.28
C GLN A 97 -11.49 9.82 10.46
N MET A 98 -11.84 9.30 11.63
CA MET A 98 -10.98 9.31 12.82
C MET A 98 -9.68 8.53 12.58
N VAL A 99 -9.76 7.33 11.99
CA VAL A 99 -8.57 6.53 11.67
C VAL A 99 -7.68 7.24 10.66
N VAL A 100 -8.25 7.75 9.56
CA VAL A 100 -7.51 8.49 8.54
C VAL A 100 -6.83 9.74 9.13
N ASN A 101 -7.54 10.54 9.91
CA ASN A 101 -6.95 11.70 10.59
C ASN A 101 -5.78 11.31 11.49
N THR A 102 -5.90 10.18 12.20
CA THR A 102 -4.84 9.65 13.05
C THR A 102 -3.62 9.23 12.24
N ILE A 103 -3.81 8.55 11.10
CA ILE A 103 -2.73 8.20 10.15
C ILE A 103 -1.98 9.48 9.72
N LEU A 104 -2.72 10.48 9.24
CA LEU A 104 -2.13 11.71 8.72
C LEU A 104 -1.40 12.51 9.80
N LYS A 105 -1.89 12.51 11.03
CA LYS A 105 -1.23 13.15 12.19
C LYS A 105 0.06 12.40 12.57
N ARG A 106 -0.02 11.07 12.71
CA ARG A 106 1.15 10.21 13.03
C ARG A 106 2.26 10.36 12.00
N LEU A 107 1.91 10.43 10.70
CA LEU A 107 2.89 10.66 9.64
C LEU A 107 3.57 12.03 9.77
N ARG A 108 2.88 13.07 10.26
CA ARG A 108 3.49 14.39 10.51
C ARG A 108 4.48 14.31 11.66
N GLU A 109 4.09 13.64 12.74
CA GLU A 109 4.93 13.45 13.92
C GLU A 109 6.19 12.68 13.56
N LEU A 110 6.06 11.53 12.88
CA LEU A 110 7.18 10.67 12.50
C LEU A 110 8.11 11.25 11.43
N THR A 111 7.67 12.30 10.72
CA THR A 111 8.51 13.01 9.75
C THR A 111 9.25 14.20 10.37
N ASN A 112 9.06 14.48 11.67
CA ASN A 112 9.82 15.47 12.44
C ASN A 112 9.95 16.86 11.77
N GLY A 113 8.89 17.31 11.11
CA GLY A 113 8.88 18.61 10.40
C GLY A 113 9.50 18.60 9.01
N ASP A 114 9.94 17.45 8.49
CA ASP A 114 10.33 17.30 7.09
C ASP A 114 9.08 17.29 6.19
N GLU A 115 8.72 18.50 5.72
CA GLU A 115 7.58 18.72 4.83
C GLU A 115 7.67 17.93 3.52
N LEU A 116 8.87 17.67 3.00
CA LEU A 116 9.02 16.92 1.76
C LEU A 116 8.70 15.45 1.99
N GLN A 117 9.22 14.86 3.06
CA GLN A 117 8.90 13.49 3.43
C GLN A 117 7.43 13.32 3.79
N TYR A 118 6.86 14.24 4.57
CA TYR A 118 5.43 14.22 4.87
C TYR A 118 4.58 14.22 3.59
N LYS A 119 4.88 15.14 2.65
CA LYS A 119 4.19 15.18 1.35
C LYS A 119 4.36 13.89 0.54
N ASN A 120 5.50 13.21 0.65
CA ASN A 120 5.70 11.93 -0.02
C ASN A 120 4.84 10.83 0.61
N TYR A 121 4.67 10.80 1.93
CA TYR A 121 3.75 9.87 2.59
C TYR A 121 2.28 10.20 2.29
N LEU A 122 1.88 11.47 2.24
CA LEU A 122 0.54 11.86 1.82
C LEU A 122 0.19 11.31 0.43
N LYS A 123 1.10 11.41 -0.53
CA LYS A 123 0.90 10.83 -1.87
C LYS A 123 0.72 9.32 -1.81
N ARG A 124 1.51 8.63 -0.99
CA ARG A 124 1.40 7.17 -0.82
C ARG A 124 0.05 6.81 -0.21
N VAL A 125 -0.35 7.46 0.88
CA VAL A 125 -1.66 7.25 1.52
C VAL A 125 -2.80 7.52 0.54
N ASN A 126 -2.72 8.59 -0.24
CA ASN A 126 -3.74 8.91 -1.24
C ASN A 126 -3.83 7.88 -2.38
N VAL A 127 -2.71 7.28 -2.78
CA VAL A 127 -2.74 6.19 -3.78
C VAL A 127 -3.31 4.92 -3.16
N LEU A 128 -2.93 4.59 -1.92
CA LEU A 128 -3.36 3.37 -1.24
C LEU A 128 -4.83 3.44 -0.78
N SER A 129 -5.34 4.63 -0.46
CA SER A 129 -6.74 4.84 -0.05
C SER A 129 -7.73 4.45 -1.14
N ASP A 130 -7.30 4.44 -2.42
CA ASP A 130 -8.10 3.98 -3.55
C ASP A 130 -8.55 2.53 -3.40
N ASN A 131 -7.69 1.70 -2.80
CA ASN A 131 -7.99 0.29 -2.57
C ASN A 131 -9.05 0.07 -1.46
N ARG A 132 -9.48 1.13 -0.76
CA ARG A 132 -10.42 1.08 0.37
C ARG A 132 -11.57 2.09 0.26
N ASP A 133 -11.66 2.83 -0.85
CA ASP A 133 -12.62 3.92 -1.04
C ASP A 133 -12.53 4.99 0.07
N LEU A 134 -11.30 5.39 0.45
CA LEU A 134 -11.02 6.34 1.54
C LEU A 134 -10.52 7.72 1.06
N GLN A 135 -10.66 8.02 -0.23
CA GLN A 135 -10.12 9.25 -0.83
C GLN A 135 -10.78 10.51 -0.24
N ASN A 136 -12.10 10.46 0.01
CA ASN A 136 -12.84 11.57 0.60
C ASN A 136 -12.38 11.86 2.05
N GLU A 137 -12.12 10.80 2.82
CA GLU A 137 -11.64 10.92 4.19
C GLU A 137 -10.21 11.47 4.22
N VAL A 138 -9.36 11.05 3.27
CA VAL A 138 -8.01 11.59 3.11
C VAL A 138 -8.05 13.06 2.72
N GLU A 139 -8.91 13.46 1.77
CA GLU A 139 -9.08 14.86 1.36
C GLU A 139 -9.50 15.73 2.56
N LYS A 140 -10.57 15.35 3.25
CA LYS A 140 -11.03 16.05 4.47
C LYS A 140 -9.95 16.12 5.54
N GLY A 141 -9.23 15.02 5.77
CA GLY A 141 -8.17 14.97 6.76
C GLY A 141 -7.00 15.89 6.43
N VAL A 142 -6.61 15.98 5.15
CA VAL A 142 -5.56 16.90 4.68
C VAL A 142 -6.01 18.36 4.81
N GLU A 143 -7.26 18.68 4.48
CA GLU A 143 -7.84 20.02 4.67
C GLU A 143 -7.87 20.44 6.14
N MET A 144 -8.32 19.54 7.03
CA MET A 144 -8.33 19.78 8.48
C MET A 144 -6.94 19.98 9.06
N LEU A 145 -5.92 19.32 8.49
CA LEU A 145 -4.52 19.41 8.91
C LEU A 145 -3.72 20.49 8.15
N ALA A 146 -4.34 21.23 7.23
CA ALA A 146 -3.67 22.21 6.37
C ALA A 146 -2.80 23.16 7.22
N VAL A 147 -1.49 23.37 6.99
CA VAL A 147 -0.53 23.03 5.93
C VAL A 147 -0.97 23.40 4.51
N ASP A 148 -0.58 24.62 4.11
CA ASP A 148 -0.63 25.23 2.75
C ASP A 148 -0.64 24.21 1.59
N ILE A 149 -1.83 23.71 1.25
CA ILE A 149 -2.08 22.80 0.12
C ILE A 149 -1.70 23.47 -1.21
N GLU A 150 -1.78 24.81 -1.27
CA GLU A 150 -1.45 25.67 -2.42
C GLU A 150 0.00 25.50 -2.91
N LYS A 151 0.91 25.01 -2.06
CA LYS A 151 2.32 24.81 -2.41
C LYS A 151 2.63 23.42 -2.97
N THR A 152 1.64 22.55 -3.15
CA THR A 152 1.89 21.18 -3.63
C THR A 152 1.90 21.08 -5.18
N PRO A 153 2.82 20.28 -5.77
CA PRO A 153 2.87 20.08 -7.22
C PRO A 153 1.62 19.43 -7.83
N PHE A 154 0.91 18.59 -7.07
CA PHE A 154 -0.28 17.87 -7.54
C PHE A 154 -1.49 18.80 -7.66
N TYR A 155 -1.67 19.74 -6.72
CA TYR A 155 -2.66 20.80 -6.82
C TYR A 155 -2.45 21.66 -8.08
N ARG A 156 -1.19 22.03 -8.37
CA ARG A 156 -0.85 22.75 -9.61
C ARG A 156 -1.14 21.94 -10.88
N ILE A 157 -0.96 20.62 -10.85
CA ILE A 157 -1.30 19.73 -11.97
C ILE A 157 -2.82 19.62 -12.15
N GLY A 158 -3.57 19.51 -11.05
CA GLY A 158 -5.04 19.53 -11.03
C GLY A 158 -5.60 20.82 -11.62
N LEU A 159 -5.12 21.99 -11.14
CA LEU A 159 -5.50 23.30 -11.69
C LEU A 159 -5.19 23.43 -13.19
N LYS A 160 -4.01 22.99 -13.64
CA LYS A 160 -3.64 23.04 -15.06
C LYS A 160 -4.49 22.14 -15.96
N ARG A 161 -5.03 21.03 -15.43
CA ARG A 161 -5.90 20.12 -16.17
C ARG A 161 -7.35 20.60 -16.18
N GLY A 162 -7.83 21.13 -15.06
CA GLY A 162 -9.17 21.73 -14.96
C GLY A 162 -9.32 23.00 -15.81
N ALA A 163 -8.28 23.83 -15.92
CA ALA A 163 -8.29 25.04 -16.76
C ALA A 163 -8.22 24.76 -18.29
N LYS A 164 -8.10 23.49 -18.70
CA LYS A 164 -8.08 23.07 -20.11
C LYS A 164 -9.36 22.36 -20.56
N GLN A 165 -10.36 22.25 -19.67
CA GLN A 165 -11.73 21.88 -20.01
C GLN A 165 -12.60 23.13 -20.06
#